data_AF-A0A0B6D4I8-F1
#
_entry.id   AF-A0A0B6D4I8-F1
#
_cell.length_a   1.000
_cell.length_b   1.000
_cell.length_c   1.000
_cell.angle_alpha   90.00
_cell.angle_beta   90.00
_cell.angle_gamma   90.00
#
_symmetry.space_group_name_H-M   'P 1'
#
loop_
_entity.id
_entity.type
_entity.pdbx_description
1 polymer ?
#
loop_
_entity_poly.entity_id
_entity_poly.type
_entity_poly.pdbx_seq_one_letter_code
_entity_poly.pdbx_strand_id
1 'polypeptide(L)'
;MKKKLSLISVVFFLLIISSCAIISQDEFVYLGHPKSLSDYHIYYDKTEKLYLFIDTKGCFYKSEESGTCFALDESETKYFLDNVLPKMIAAEHKVIKHKQKLLKYLKETNKKIIRKAVKINYEVKPVKQIDIDNHKEYHLVNQKYNLEANLVVIENNDDILVLYSVRIPEAMKKQKTPNKPFLLDPEYLQKIMNKDFIARAESYHSNKKAVKKAKQDEFDNFLNNDVDI
;
A
#
# COMPACT_ATOMS: atom_id res chain seq x y z
N MET A 1 -12.84 0.63 58.07
CA MET A 1 -12.06 0.16 56.90
C MET A 1 -12.52 0.92 55.65
N LYS A 2 -11.86 2.03 55.31
CA LYS A 2 -12.13 2.80 54.08
C LYS A 2 -11.21 2.28 52.98
N LYS A 3 -11.76 1.54 52.00
CA LYS A 3 -11.02 1.11 50.79
C LYS A 3 -10.75 2.35 49.94
N LYS A 4 -9.52 2.89 49.99
CA LYS A 4 -8.99 3.78 48.96
C LYS A 4 -8.81 2.96 47.69
N LEU A 5 -9.86 2.86 46.86
CA LEU A 5 -9.66 2.46 45.47
C LEU A 5 -8.79 3.53 44.81
N SER A 6 -7.59 3.11 44.43
CA SER A 6 -6.59 3.91 43.73
C SER A 6 -7.16 4.48 42.44
N LEU A 7 -7.36 5.81 42.42
CA LEU A 7 -7.68 6.58 41.19
C LEU A 7 -6.61 6.42 40.10
N ILE A 8 -5.41 5.96 40.47
CA ILE A 8 -4.26 5.77 39.57
C ILE A 8 -4.45 4.52 38.70
N SER A 9 -5.24 3.53 39.13
CA SER A 9 -5.47 2.30 38.36
C SER A 9 -6.42 2.48 37.17
N VAL A 10 -7.27 3.51 37.18
CA VAL A 10 -8.21 3.80 36.08
C VAL A 10 -7.54 4.64 34.98
N VAL A 11 -6.62 5.53 35.35
CA VAL A 11 -5.85 6.34 34.39
C VAL A 11 -4.82 5.47 33.63
N PHE A 12 -4.27 4.42 34.24
CA PHE A 12 -3.35 3.51 33.57
C PHE A 12 -4.01 2.57 32.55
N PHE A 13 -5.31 2.27 32.69
CA PHE A 13 -6.03 1.43 31.71
C PHE A 13 -6.42 2.19 30.44
N LEU A 14 -6.45 3.53 30.49
CA LEU A 14 -6.70 4.40 29.32
C LEU A 14 -5.44 4.67 28.49
N LEU A 15 -4.24 4.35 29.00
CA LEU A 15 -2.97 4.64 28.34
C LEU A 15 -2.35 3.42 27.60
N ILE A 16 -2.98 2.24 27.66
CA ILE A 16 -2.46 1.00 27.01
C ILE A 16 -3.29 0.59 25.79
N ILE A 17 -4.27 1.40 25.37
CA ILE A 17 -4.76 1.30 23.99
C ILE A 17 -3.76 2.06 23.12
N SER A 18 -2.63 1.43 22.82
CA SER A 18 -1.89 1.73 21.59
C SER A 18 -2.78 1.31 20.43
N SER A 19 -3.89 2.04 20.25
CA SER A 19 -4.93 1.74 19.27
C SER A 19 -4.28 1.88 17.91
N CYS A 20 -3.95 0.76 17.28
CA CYS A 20 -3.82 0.76 15.84
C CYS A 20 -5.19 1.19 15.31
N ALA A 21 -5.23 2.23 14.49
CA ALA A 21 -6.50 2.62 13.87
C ALA A 21 -6.88 1.50 12.89
N ILE A 22 -8.04 0.89 13.12
CA ILE A 22 -8.63 -0.09 12.20
C ILE A 22 -9.05 0.68 10.96
N ILE A 23 -8.61 0.22 9.80
CA ILE A 23 -8.98 0.80 8.52
C ILE A 23 -10.04 -0.10 7.89
N SER A 24 -11.25 0.43 7.67
CA SER A 24 -12.37 -0.33 7.12
C SER A 24 -12.22 -0.53 5.62
N GLN A 25 -12.20 -1.79 5.16
CA GLN A 25 -12.08 -2.13 3.74
C GLN A 25 -13.27 -1.66 2.89
N ASP A 26 -14.45 -1.46 3.50
CA ASP A 26 -15.68 -1.10 2.78
C ASP A 26 -15.61 0.26 2.08
N GLU A 27 -14.69 1.12 2.53
CA GLU A 27 -14.52 2.48 2.00
C GLU A 27 -13.27 2.62 1.13
N PHE A 28 -12.60 1.51 0.80
CA PHE A 28 -11.42 1.52 -0.05
C PHE A 28 -11.79 1.64 -1.53
N VAL A 29 -11.33 2.70 -2.14
CA VAL A 29 -11.38 2.90 -3.59
C VAL A 29 -10.11 2.32 -4.18
N TYR A 30 -10.24 1.20 -4.88
CA TYR A 30 -9.11 0.63 -5.61
C TYR A 30 -8.69 1.56 -6.75
N LEU A 31 -7.45 2.07 -6.67
CA LEU A 31 -6.87 2.97 -7.67
C LEU A 31 -6.14 2.20 -8.78
N GLY A 32 -5.72 0.96 -8.50
CA GLY A 32 -5.09 0.08 -9.46
C GLY A 32 -3.73 -0.47 -9.00
N HIS A 33 -3.03 -1.07 -9.95
CA HIS A 33 -1.63 -1.46 -9.87
C HIS A 33 -0.95 -1.25 -11.24
N PRO A 34 0.38 -1.10 -11.31
CA PRO A 34 1.11 -1.16 -12.58
C PRO A 34 0.93 -2.53 -13.25
N LYS A 35 0.90 -2.59 -14.59
CA LYS A 35 0.59 -3.84 -15.33
C LYS A 35 1.57 -4.98 -15.02
N SER A 36 2.83 -4.66 -14.76
CA SER A 36 3.90 -5.60 -14.40
C SER A 36 3.94 -5.97 -12.92
N LEU A 37 3.07 -5.39 -12.09
CA LEU A 37 3.14 -5.41 -10.63
C LEU A 37 1.78 -5.73 -10.00
N SER A 38 1.13 -6.82 -10.44
CA SER A 38 -0.20 -7.23 -9.95
C SER A 38 -0.26 -7.56 -8.45
N ASP A 39 0.88 -7.80 -7.82
CA ASP A 39 0.95 -8.07 -6.38
C ASP A 39 0.93 -6.80 -5.51
N TYR A 40 1.02 -5.60 -6.13
CA TYR A 40 1.19 -4.34 -5.42
C TYR A 40 0.02 -3.39 -5.72
N HIS A 41 -0.98 -3.40 -4.84
CA HIS A 41 -2.20 -2.62 -5.02
C HIS A 41 -2.12 -1.27 -4.33
N ILE A 42 -2.77 -0.28 -4.93
CA ILE A 42 -2.94 1.05 -4.35
C ILE A 42 -4.43 1.32 -4.18
N TYR A 43 -4.80 1.70 -2.96
CA TYR A 43 -6.15 2.10 -2.59
C TYR A 43 -6.17 3.52 -2.06
N TYR A 44 -7.34 4.14 -2.11
CA TYR A 44 -7.65 5.36 -1.40
C TYR A 44 -8.75 5.08 -0.38
N ASP A 45 -8.48 5.32 0.89
CA ASP A 45 -9.48 5.31 1.95
C ASP A 45 -10.19 6.66 1.99
N LYS A 46 -11.49 6.65 1.70
CA LYS A 46 -12.32 7.86 1.69
C LYS A 46 -12.56 8.45 3.08
N THR A 47 -12.64 7.61 4.10
CA THR A 47 -12.99 8.01 5.47
C THR A 47 -11.82 8.74 6.11
N GLU A 48 -10.66 8.10 6.09
CA GLU A 48 -9.43 8.64 6.70
C GLU A 48 -8.61 9.51 5.74
N LYS A 49 -9.01 9.58 4.45
CA LYS A 49 -8.31 10.30 3.37
C LYS A 49 -6.85 9.86 3.23
N LEU A 50 -6.64 8.55 3.14
CA LEU A 50 -5.32 7.92 3.10
C LEU A 50 -5.08 7.22 1.77
N TYR A 51 -3.87 7.33 1.24
CA TYR A 51 -3.38 6.38 0.24
C TYR A 51 -2.82 5.16 0.94
N LEU A 52 -3.24 3.97 0.51
CA LEU A 52 -2.80 2.70 1.06
C LEU A 52 -2.05 1.91 -0.01
N PHE A 53 -0.82 1.50 0.32
CA PHE A 53 0.05 0.67 -0.50
C PHE A 53 0.05 -0.74 0.08
N ILE A 54 -0.64 -1.66 -0.58
CA ILE A 54 -1.00 -2.99 -0.06
C ILE A 54 -0.39 -4.08 -0.94
N ASP A 55 0.38 -4.98 -0.33
CA ASP A 55 0.83 -6.22 -0.95
C ASP A 55 -0.31 -7.26 -0.88
N THR A 56 -0.70 -7.84 -2.01
CA THR A 56 -1.83 -8.78 -2.10
C THR A 56 -1.57 -10.11 -1.38
N LYS A 57 -0.29 -10.45 -1.14
CA LYS A 57 0.13 -11.61 -0.34
C LYS A 57 0.05 -11.33 1.16
N GLY A 58 -0.25 -10.08 1.54
CA GLY A 58 -0.54 -9.65 2.90
C GLY A 58 0.48 -8.65 3.43
N CYS A 59 0.10 -7.91 4.46
CA CYS A 59 0.86 -6.79 4.99
C CYS A 59 1.48 -7.08 6.35
N PHE A 60 2.81 -7.15 6.43
CA PHE A 60 3.53 -7.44 7.70
C PHE A 60 2.93 -8.62 8.48
N TYR A 61 2.46 -9.64 7.75
CA TYR A 61 1.83 -10.83 8.30
C TYR A 61 2.90 -11.87 8.67
N LYS A 62 2.59 -12.85 9.53
CA LYS A 62 3.52 -13.94 9.88
C LYS A 62 3.61 -14.98 8.75
N SER A 63 3.98 -14.53 7.56
CA SER A 63 4.22 -15.34 6.37
C SER A 63 5.41 -14.76 5.62
N GLU A 64 6.29 -15.63 5.13
CA GLU A 64 7.44 -15.26 4.29
C GLU A 64 7.01 -14.63 2.96
N GLU A 65 5.74 -14.80 2.57
CA GLU A 65 5.21 -14.20 1.35
C GLU A 65 4.72 -12.76 1.53
N SER A 66 4.52 -12.30 2.77
CA SER A 66 3.97 -10.98 3.04
C SER A 66 4.93 -9.85 2.66
N GLY A 67 4.36 -8.69 2.34
CA GLY A 67 5.06 -7.52 1.86
C GLY A 67 5.14 -6.36 2.85
N THR A 68 5.92 -5.37 2.44
CA THR A 68 5.91 -4.03 3.02
C THR A 68 4.62 -3.34 2.59
N CYS A 69 3.81 -2.89 3.56
CA CYS A 69 2.64 -2.07 3.28
C CYS A 69 2.69 -0.79 4.11
N PHE A 70 2.19 0.30 3.57
CA PHE A 70 2.22 1.58 4.25
C PHE A 70 1.08 2.48 3.79
N ALA A 71 0.85 3.52 4.58
CA ALA A 71 -0.15 4.53 4.32
C ALA A 71 0.50 5.91 4.25
N LEU A 72 -0.11 6.79 3.45
CA LEU A 72 0.19 8.22 3.41
C LEU A 72 -1.09 9.01 3.66
N ASP A 73 -1.08 9.87 4.67
CA ASP A 73 -2.15 10.86 4.87
C ASP A 73 -2.11 11.99 3.83
N GLU A 74 -3.07 12.92 3.90
CA GLU A 74 -3.16 14.04 2.94
C GLU A 74 -1.89 14.91 2.94
N SER A 75 -1.34 15.21 4.12
CA SER A 75 -0.14 16.05 4.26
C SER A 75 1.12 15.34 3.76
N GLU A 76 1.23 14.05 4.08
CA GLU A 76 2.29 13.15 3.63
C GLU A 76 2.23 13.01 2.11
N THR A 77 1.06 12.71 1.57
CA THR A 77 0.83 12.58 0.13
C THR A 77 1.24 13.85 -0.60
N LYS A 78 0.83 15.03 -0.12
CA LYS A 78 1.22 16.30 -0.71
C LYS A 78 2.74 16.46 -0.73
N TYR A 79 3.40 16.21 0.41
CA TYR A 79 4.87 16.30 0.47
C TYR A 79 5.54 15.31 -0.48
N PHE A 80 5.06 14.07 -0.53
CA PHE A 80 5.58 13.02 -1.41
C PHE A 80 5.49 13.44 -2.88
N LEU A 81 4.33 13.94 -3.32
CA LEU A 81 4.11 14.41 -4.69
C LEU A 81 4.98 15.63 -5.04
N ASP A 82 5.15 16.57 -4.11
CA ASP A 82 5.88 17.81 -4.38
C ASP A 82 7.41 17.62 -4.30
N ASN A 83 7.90 16.70 -3.46
CA ASN A 83 9.32 16.66 -3.08
C ASN A 83 10.04 15.33 -3.33
N VAL A 84 9.33 14.20 -3.31
CA VAL A 84 9.89 12.86 -3.41
C VAL A 84 9.70 12.29 -4.81
N LEU A 85 8.46 12.23 -5.27
CA LEU A 85 8.09 11.64 -6.56
C LEU A 85 8.82 12.28 -7.75
N PRO A 86 8.97 13.62 -7.85
CA PRO A 86 9.68 14.23 -8.97
C PRO A 86 11.17 13.84 -9.01
N LYS A 87 11.79 13.63 -7.84
CA LYS A 87 13.18 13.13 -7.76
C LYS A 87 13.28 11.68 -8.19
N MET A 88 12.27 10.86 -7.84
CA MET A 88 12.21 9.47 -8.27
C MET A 88 12.12 9.36 -9.79
N ILE A 89 11.21 10.11 -10.41
CA ILE A 89 11.02 10.21 -11.87
C ILE A 89 12.29 10.74 -12.55
N ALA A 90 12.89 11.81 -12.02
CA ALA A 90 14.12 12.37 -12.60
C ALA A 90 15.29 11.38 -12.59
N ALA A 91 15.43 10.57 -11.54
CA ALA A 91 16.44 9.52 -11.46
C ALA A 91 16.14 8.34 -12.39
N GLU A 92 14.88 7.96 -12.54
CA GLU A 92 14.42 6.97 -13.53
C GLU A 92 14.78 7.40 -14.96
N HIS A 93 14.41 8.62 -15.36
CA HIS A 93 14.76 9.17 -16.67
C HIS A 93 16.27 9.18 -16.92
N LYS A 94 17.09 9.47 -15.90
CA LYS A 94 18.56 9.40 -16.01
C LYS A 94 19.05 7.97 -16.29
N VAL A 95 18.44 6.95 -15.69
CA VAL A 95 18.77 5.54 -15.95
C VAL A 95 18.35 5.14 -17.36
N ILE A 96 17.13 5.48 -17.76
CA ILE A 96 16.58 5.13 -19.08
C ILE A 96 17.43 5.71 -20.22
N LYS A 97 18.00 6.91 -20.06
CA LYS A 97 18.96 7.49 -21.02
C LYS A 97 20.18 6.61 -21.29
N HIS A 98 20.55 5.74 -20.36
CA HIS A 98 21.68 4.80 -20.49
C HIS A 98 21.23 3.36 -20.74
N LYS A 99 19.98 3.13 -21.18
CA LYS A 99 19.39 1.79 -21.30
C LYS A 99 20.22 0.79 -22.10
N GLN A 100 20.76 1.17 -23.26
CA GLN A 100 21.54 0.25 -24.10
C GLN A 100 22.79 -0.24 -23.39
N LYS A 101 23.48 0.66 -22.68
CA LYS A 101 24.67 0.33 -21.89
C LYS A 101 24.32 -0.59 -20.71
N LEU A 102 23.21 -0.32 -20.04
CA LEU A 102 22.73 -1.13 -18.91
C LEU A 102 22.29 -2.52 -19.36
N LEU A 103 21.55 -2.62 -20.46
CA LEU A 103 21.11 -3.89 -21.04
C LEU A 103 22.32 -4.74 -21.47
N LYS A 104 23.30 -4.13 -22.14
CA LYS A 104 24.57 -4.79 -22.49
C LYS A 104 25.28 -5.32 -21.23
N TYR A 105 25.40 -4.49 -20.19
CA TYR A 105 26.03 -4.90 -18.93
C TYR A 105 25.27 -6.06 -18.24
N LEU A 106 23.93 -6.01 -18.19
CA LEU A 106 23.10 -7.08 -17.62
C LEU A 106 23.33 -8.40 -18.37
N LYS A 107 23.31 -8.38 -19.71
CA LYS A 107 23.55 -9.55 -20.57
C LYS A 107 24.98 -10.09 -20.40
N GLU A 108 26.00 -9.24 -20.48
CA GLU A 108 27.42 -9.64 -20.33
C GLU A 108 27.76 -10.21 -18.96
N THR A 109 27.08 -9.75 -17.90
CA THR A 109 27.33 -10.20 -16.52
C THR A 109 26.38 -11.32 -16.08
N ASN A 110 25.50 -11.79 -16.97
CA ASN A 110 24.43 -12.75 -16.67
C ASN A 110 23.58 -12.34 -15.45
N LYS A 111 23.37 -11.02 -15.27
CA LYS A 111 22.53 -10.46 -14.21
C LYS A 111 21.19 -10.07 -14.77
N LYS A 112 20.11 -10.40 -14.05
CA LYS A 112 18.75 -9.98 -14.39
C LYS A 112 18.32 -8.67 -13.74
N ILE A 113 18.99 -8.28 -12.64
CA ILE A 113 18.60 -7.15 -11.80
C ILE A 113 19.82 -6.42 -11.28
N ILE A 114 19.80 -5.09 -11.33
CA ILE A 114 20.73 -4.19 -10.62
C ILE A 114 19.94 -3.44 -9.55
N ARG A 115 20.50 -3.35 -8.34
CA ARG A 115 19.93 -2.57 -7.24
C ARG A 115 20.91 -1.49 -6.81
N LYS A 116 20.42 -0.28 -6.61
CA LYS A 116 21.19 0.84 -6.07
C LYS A 116 20.41 1.52 -4.97
N ALA A 117 20.99 1.60 -3.77
CA ALA A 117 20.40 2.33 -2.66
C ALA A 117 20.22 3.82 -3.01
N VAL A 118 19.06 4.36 -2.64
CA VAL A 118 18.71 5.78 -2.83
C VAL A 118 18.20 6.32 -1.50
N LYS A 119 18.70 7.50 -1.10
CA LYS A 119 18.19 8.21 0.07
C LYS A 119 16.96 9.00 -0.33
N ILE A 120 15.81 8.62 0.24
CA ILE A 120 14.55 9.34 0.05
C ILE A 120 14.24 10.27 1.24
N ASN A 121 14.80 10.00 2.42
CA ASN A 121 14.58 10.77 3.66
C ASN A 121 13.09 11.07 3.88
N TYR A 122 12.30 10.00 3.96
CA TYR A 122 10.86 10.09 4.05
C TYR A 122 10.35 9.02 5.01
N GLU A 123 9.43 9.40 5.89
CA GLU A 123 8.85 8.50 6.88
C GLU A 123 7.41 8.17 6.52
N VAL A 124 7.00 6.94 6.81
CA VAL A 124 5.64 6.46 6.51
C VAL A 124 5.07 5.69 7.69
N LYS A 125 3.74 5.60 7.75
CA LYS A 125 3.06 4.71 8.70
C LYS A 125 2.92 3.31 8.08
N PRO A 126 3.45 2.25 8.71
CA PRO A 126 3.23 0.89 8.26
C PRO A 126 1.74 0.53 8.37
N VAL A 127 1.27 -0.27 7.41
CA VAL A 127 -0.03 -0.92 7.46
C VAL A 127 0.23 -2.39 7.79
N LYS A 128 -0.42 -2.89 8.84
CA LYS A 128 -0.35 -4.29 9.24
C LYS A 128 -1.68 -4.98 8.95
N GLN A 129 -1.62 -6.18 8.40
CA GLN A 129 -2.79 -7.04 8.29
C GLN A 129 -2.90 -7.93 9.53
N ILE A 130 -4.11 -8.06 10.06
CA ILE A 130 -4.44 -8.92 11.19
C ILE A 130 -5.66 -9.76 10.78
N ASP A 131 -5.67 -11.04 11.15
CA ASP A 131 -6.86 -11.89 11.02
C ASP A 131 -7.63 -11.86 12.34
N ILE A 132 -8.90 -11.46 12.28
CA ILE A 132 -9.84 -11.47 13.40
C ILE A 132 -11.07 -12.22 12.92
N ASP A 133 -11.43 -13.31 13.60
CA ASP A 133 -12.62 -14.12 13.29
C ASP A 133 -12.74 -14.51 11.80
N ASN A 134 -11.63 -14.95 11.19
CA ASN A 134 -11.48 -15.27 9.75
C ASN A 134 -11.68 -14.09 8.78
N HIS A 135 -11.72 -12.85 9.28
CA HIS A 135 -11.75 -11.64 8.48
C HIS A 135 -10.40 -10.95 8.52
N LYS A 136 -9.91 -10.56 7.34
CA LYS A 136 -8.67 -9.79 7.19
C LYS A 136 -8.96 -8.33 7.46
N GLU A 137 -8.30 -7.75 8.45
CA GLU A 137 -8.36 -6.33 8.74
C GLU A 137 -7.01 -5.66 8.49
N TYR A 138 -7.04 -4.39 8.07
CA TYR A 138 -5.85 -3.56 7.97
C TYR A 138 -5.80 -2.55 9.11
N HIS A 139 -4.62 -2.39 9.68
CA HIS A 139 -4.39 -1.61 10.89
C HIS A 139 -3.21 -0.66 10.67
N LEU A 140 -3.40 0.62 10.94
CA LEU A 140 -2.29 1.59 10.93
C LEU A 140 -1.44 1.41 12.17
N VAL A 141 -0.14 1.24 11.97
CA VAL A 141 0.83 1.32 13.05
C VAL A 141 1.04 2.79 13.42
N ASN A 142 0.84 3.14 14.69
CA ASN A 142 0.83 4.54 15.16
C ASN A 142 2.14 5.29 14.93
N GLN A 143 3.27 4.57 14.90
CA GLN A 143 4.59 5.16 14.74
C GLN A 143 4.97 5.26 13.26
N LYS A 144 5.55 6.40 12.87
CA LYS A 144 6.20 6.59 11.58
C LYS A 144 7.61 6.01 11.61
N TYR A 145 8.06 5.51 10.47
CA TYR A 145 9.38 4.92 10.30
C TYR A 145 9.99 5.34 8.98
N ASN A 146 11.32 5.41 8.94
CA ASN A 146 12.07 5.71 7.72
C ASN A 146 11.80 4.68 6.62
N LEU A 147 11.47 5.19 5.43
CA LEU A 147 11.34 4.43 4.21
C LEU A 147 12.71 4.30 3.54
N GLU A 148 13.23 3.09 3.49
CA GLU A 148 14.41 2.79 2.69
C GLU A 148 14.00 2.45 1.27
N ALA A 149 14.78 2.91 0.30
CA ALA A 149 14.51 2.66 -1.10
C ALA A 149 15.76 2.26 -1.88
N ASN A 150 15.54 1.37 -2.84
CA ASN A 150 16.51 1.02 -3.85
C ASN A 150 15.91 1.31 -5.23
N LEU A 151 16.66 1.98 -6.07
CA LEU A 151 16.41 1.98 -7.50
C LEU A 151 16.75 0.59 -8.03
N VAL A 152 15.80 -0.03 -8.72
CA VAL A 152 15.90 -1.37 -9.27
C VAL A 152 15.78 -1.28 -10.77
N VAL A 153 16.80 -1.77 -11.47
CA VAL A 153 16.80 -1.91 -12.93
C VAL A 153 16.70 -3.40 -13.24
N ILE A 154 15.66 -3.77 -13.99
CA ILE A 154 15.31 -5.16 -14.30
C ILE A 154 15.43 -5.34 -15.81
N GLU A 155 16.11 -6.40 -16.25
CA GLU A 155 16.07 -6.83 -17.65
C GLU A 155 14.66 -7.31 -18.00
N ASN A 156 14.07 -6.72 -19.03
CA ASN A 156 12.75 -7.08 -19.52
C ASN A 156 12.82 -7.31 -21.04
N ASN A 157 13.15 -8.55 -21.43
CA ASN A 157 13.46 -8.91 -22.82
C ASN A 157 14.61 -8.04 -23.38
N ASP A 158 14.34 -7.29 -24.45
CA ASP A 158 15.29 -6.35 -25.06
C ASP A 158 15.17 -4.91 -24.54
N ASP A 159 14.51 -4.72 -23.39
CA ASP A 159 14.40 -3.44 -22.71
C ASP A 159 14.76 -3.55 -21.22
N ILE A 160 14.70 -2.42 -20.52
CA ILE A 160 14.82 -2.37 -19.07
C ILE A 160 13.54 -1.82 -18.45
N LEU A 161 13.18 -2.36 -17.28
CA LEU A 161 12.18 -1.80 -16.40
C LEU A 161 12.88 -1.17 -15.20
N VAL A 162 12.52 0.08 -14.87
CA VAL A 162 13.07 0.80 -13.72
C VAL A 162 11.98 0.98 -12.67
N LEU A 163 12.25 0.57 -11.45
CA LEU A 163 11.30 0.62 -10.32
C LEU A 163 12.01 1.07 -9.06
N TYR A 164 11.23 1.39 -8.02
CA TYR A 164 11.74 1.58 -6.67
C TYR A 164 11.27 0.45 -5.76
N SER A 165 12.21 -0.24 -5.16
CA SER A 165 11.95 -1.23 -4.12
C SER A 165 12.05 -0.54 -2.77
N VAL A 166 10.94 -0.47 -2.04
CA VAL A 166 10.86 0.20 -0.74
C VAL A 166 10.62 -0.78 0.42
N ARG A 167 11.22 -0.48 1.57
CA ARG A 167 11.13 -1.26 2.81
C ARG A 167 11.07 -0.36 4.02
N ILE A 168 10.60 -0.91 5.14
CA ILE A 168 10.58 -0.24 6.45
C ILE A 168 11.30 -1.13 7.48
N PRO A 169 12.64 -1.21 7.47
CA PRO A 169 13.37 -2.23 8.23
C PRO A 169 13.14 -2.19 9.73
N GLU A 170 12.96 -0.99 10.31
CA GLU A 170 12.66 -0.86 11.73
C GLU A 170 11.29 -1.44 12.10
N ALA A 171 10.29 -1.24 11.25
CA ALA A 171 8.98 -1.85 11.42
C ALA A 171 9.06 -3.38 11.30
N MET A 172 9.85 -3.90 10.36
CA MET A 172 10.09 -5.36 10.21
C MET A 172 10.69 -5.96 11.49
N LYS A 173 11.73 -5.30 12.04
CA LYS A 173 12.38 -5.73 13.28
C LYS A 173 11.41 -5.75 14.46
N LYS A 174 10.63 -4.69 14.64
CA LYS A 174 9.66 -4.60 15.76
C LYS A 174 8.51 -5.59 15.62
N GLN A 175 8.02 -5.80 14.40
CA GLN A 175 6.91 -6.70 14.13
C GLN A 175 7.34 -8.17 14.05
N LYS A 176 8.66 -8.44 14.03
CA LYS A 176 9.26 -9.78 13.89
C LYS A 176 8.74 -10.54 12.67
N THR A 177 8.48 -9.81 11.59
CA THR A 177 8.00 -10.36 10.32
C THR A 177 8.98 -9.96 9.22
N PRO A 178 9.69 -10.92 8.60
CA PRO A 178 10.42 -10.64 7.37
C PRO A 178 9.38 -10.40 6.27
N ASN A 179 9.59 -9.37 5.45
CA ASN A 179 8.68 -9.06 4.38
C ASN A 179 9.43 -8.65 3.11
N LYS A 180 8.77 -8.91 1.98
CA LYS A 180 9.23 -8.49 0.66
C LYS A 180 9.09 -6.96 0.55
N PRO A 181 9.93 -6.31 -0.25
CA PRO A 181 9.77 -4.88 -0.51
C PRO A 181 8.49 -4.62 -1.29
N PHE A 182 7.91 -3.43 -1.11
CA PHE A 182 6.89 -2.94 -2.04
C PHE A 182 7.59 -2.39 -3.28
N LEU A 183 7.07 -2.65 -4.48
CA LEU A 183 7.59 -2.09 -5.72
C LEU A 183 6.74 -0.89 -6.16
N LEU A 184 7.40 0.24 -6.35
CA LEU A 184 6.80 1.50 -6.80
C LEU A 184 7.26 1.80 -8.23
N ASP A 185 6.29 2.14 -9.07
CA ASP A 185 6.47 2.70 -10.40
C ASP A 185 6.16 4.21 -10.34
N PRO A 186 7.17 5.09 -10.40
CA PRO A 186 6.99 6.53 -10.23
C PRO A 186 6.03 7.16 -11.25
N GLU A 187 6.11 6.77 -12.52
CA GLU A 187 5.22 7.28 -13.57
C GLU A 187 3.76 6.86 -13.31
N TYR A 188 3.56 5.62 -12.86
CA TYR A 188 2.24 5.15 -12.47
C TYR A 188 1.67 5.95 -11.28
N LEU A 189 2.48 6.19 -10.24
CA LEU A 189 2.06 6.98 -9.08
C LEU A 189 1.65 8.41 -9.48
N GLN A 190 2.42 9.05 -10.37
CA GLN A 190 2.10 10.40 -10.86
C GLN A 190 0.73 10.46 -11.54
N LYS A 191 0.36 9.39 -12.26
CA LYS A 191 -0.91 9.30 -12.97
C LYS A 191 -2.11 9.13 -12.03
N ILE A 192 -1.97 8.35 -10.96
CA ILE A 192 -3.12 7.94 -10.13
C ILE A 192 -3.28 8.76 -8.85
N MET A 193 -2.20 9.37 -8.33
CA MET A 193 -2.22 10.09 -7.07
C MET A 193 -2.64 11.56 -7.27
N ASN A 194 -3.85 11.77 -7.76
CA ASN A 194 -4.45 13.10 -7.91
C ASN A 194 -5.97 13.06 -7.73
N LYS A 195 -6.54 14.22 -7.39
CA LYS A 195 -7.97 14.36 -7.07
C LYS A 195 -8.88 13.91 -8.21
N ASP A 196 -8.53 14.24 -9.46
CA ASP A 196 -9.35 13.89 -10.62
C ASP A 196 -9.40 12.36 -10.84
N PHE A 197 -8.28 11.68 -10.65
CA PHE A 197 -8.23 10.22 -10.73
C PHE A 197 -9.03 9.57 -9.61
N ILE A 198 -8.89 10.05 -8.37
CA ILE A 198 -9.69 9.58 -7.24
C ILE A 198 -11.18 9.72 -7.53
N ALA A 199 -11.63 10.91 -7.95
CA ALA A 199 -13.05 11.16 -8.21
C ALA A 199 -13.62 10.23 -9.31
N ARG A 200 -12.83 9.96 -10.36
CA ARG A 200 -13.22 8.99 -11.39
C ARG A 200 -13.29 7.57 -10.85
N ALA A 201 -12.31 7.16 -10.04
CA ALA A 201 -12.29 5.84 -9.43
C ALA A 201 -13.48 5.66 -8.46
N GLU A 202 -13.75 6.66 -7.63
CA GLU A 202 -14.91 6.70 -6.72
C GLU A 202 -16.23 6.54 -7.47
N SER A 203 -16.43 7.32 -8.53
CA SER A 203 -17.62 7.23 -9.38
C SER A 203 -17.77 5.82 -10.00
N TYR A 204 -16.67 5.26 -10.51
CA TYR A 204 -16.67 3.90 -11.06
C TYR A 204 -17.05 2.85 -10.01
N HIS A 205 -16.47 2.92 -8.80
CA HIS A 205 -16.80 1.99 -7.70
C HIS A 205 -18.24 2.14 -7.23
N SER A 206 -18.74 3.37 -7.11
CA SER A 206 -20.14 3.65 -6.75
C SER A 206 -21.10 3.03 -7.77
N ASN A 207 -20.86 3.26 -9.06
CA ASN A 207 -21.66 2.69 -10.14
C ASN A 207 -21.62 1.15 -10.13
N LYS A 208 -20.44 0.55 -9.91
CA LYS A 208 -20.31 -0.90 -9.81
C LYS A 208 -21.07 -1.47 -8.62
N LYS A 209 -21.05 -0.79 -7.47
CA LYS A 209 -21.83 -1.16 -6.27
C LYS A 209 -23.34 -1.07 -6.54
N ALA A 210 -23.79 -0.02 -7.20
CA ALA A 210 -25.19 0.15 -7.60
C ALA A 210 -25.66 -0.96 -8.56
N VAL A 211 -24.86 -1.28 -9.59
CA VAL A 211 -25.16 -2.38 -10.53
C VAL A 211 -25.19 -3.73 -9.82
N LYS A 212 -24.24 -4.00 -8.91
CA LYS A 212 -24.25 -5.25 -8.12
C LYS A 212 -25.50 -5.35 -7.25
N LYS A 213 -25.90 -4.25 -6.61
CA LYS A 213 -27.13 -4.20 -5.79
C LYS A 213 -28.38 -4.45 -6.63
N ALA A 214 -28.51 -3.77 -7.78
CA ALA A 214 -29.66 -3.97 -8.67
C ALA A 214 -29.81 -5.43 -9.13
N LYS A 215 -28.68 -6.11 -9.45
CA LYS A 215 -28.69 -7.54 -9.78
C LYS A 215 -29.06 -8.44 -8.61
N GLN A 216 -28.63 -8.09 -7.39
CA GLN A 216 -29.02 -8.81 -6.20
C GLN A 216 -30.53 -8.66 -5.93
N ASP A 217 -31.05 -7.43 -6.02
CA ASP A 217 -32.47 -7.14 -5.84
C ASP A 217 -33.32 -7.86 -6.91
N GLU A 218 -32.84 -7.95 -8.16
CA GLU A 218 -33.47 -8.75 -9.23
C GLU A 218 -33.51 -10.25 -8.90
N PHE A 219 -32.39 -10.80 -8.42
CA PHE A 219 -32.30 -12.20 -8.02
C PHE A 219 -33.18 -12.52 -6.81
N ASP A 220 -33.19 -11.65 -5.80
CA ASP A 220 -34.03 -11.80 -4.60
C ASP A 220 -35.52 -11.72 -4.97
N ASN A 221 -35.89 -10.85 -5.92
CA ASN A 221 -37.27 -10.79 -6.44
C ASN A 221 -37.67 -12.06 -7.19
N PHE A 222 -36.78 -12.62 -8.01
CA PHE A 222 -37.01 -13.91 -8.68
C PHE A 222 -37.24 -15.02 -7.64
N LEU A 223 -36.39 -15.11 -6.61
CA LEU A 223 -36.56 -16.11 -5.55
C LEU A 223 -37.87 -15.96 -4.78
N ASN A 224 -38.31 -14.73 -4.50
CA ASN A 224 -39.51 -14.49 -3.68
C ASN A 224 -40.83 -14.59 -4.47
N ASN A 225 -40.82 -14.37 -5.79
CA ASN A 225 -42.05 -14.28 -6.58
C ASN A 225 -42.21 -15.41 -7.61
N ASP A 226 -41.11 -15.94 -8.14
CA ASP A 226 -41.14 -16.90 -9.25
C ASP A 226 -40.70 -18.32 -8.84
N VAL A 227 -40.04 -18.45 -7.68
CA VAL A 227 -39.62 -19.74 -7.12
C VAL A 227 -40.50 -20.05 -5.91
N ASP A 228 -41.62 -20.73 -6.15
CA ASP A 228 -42.41 -21.34 -5.06
C ASP A 228 -41.59 -22.48 -4.42
N ILE A 229 -41.23 -22.31 -3.13
CA ILE A 229 -40.73 -23.37 -2.26
C ILE A 229 -41.72 -23.57 -1.11
#